data_AF-A0A364N143-F1
#
_entry.id   AF-A0A364N143-F1
#
_cell.length_a   1.000
_cell.length_b   1.000
_cell.length_c   1.000
_cell.angle_alpha   90.00
_cell.angle_beta   90.00
_cell.angle_gamma   90.00
#
_symmetry.space_group_name_H-M   'P 1'
#
loop_
_entity.id
_entity.type
_entity.pdbx_description
1 polymer ?
#
loop_
_entity_poly.entity_id
_entity_poly.type
_entity_poly.pdbx_seq_one_letter_code
_entity_poly.pdbx_strand_id
1 'polypeptide(L)'
;MEYLNIPPAHIQREQLRQLMRADNQGNRISWDSHNEKYKYKSKLDIHNRAQLKGHFQTQKSAMGLQIKDLKDGWSTVADDITKMEEKNEVLVRRAKDGVPKTVWANDPSLMLPMDPVFAKTWHSVQVPDNPEELRKVLLANKMTAATQAKVIVAAPSTKKKKGPRRGGKQTNTHMIGILKDFSGMRK
;
A
#
# COMPACT_ATOMS: atom_id res chain seq x y z
N MET A 1 27.46 1.28 -37.70
CA MET A 1 27.74 -0.12 -38.11
C MET A 1 29.03 -0.23 -38.90
N GLU A 2 29.50 0.84 -39.55
CA GLU A 2 30.79 0.84 -40.28
C GLU A 2 31.97 0.58 -39.33
N TYR A 3 31.88 1.06 -38.08
CA TYR A 3 32.84 0.79 -37.00
C TYR A 3 32.99 -0.68 -36.58
N LEU A 4 32.13 -1.59 -37.05
CA LEU A 4 32.25 -3.03 -36.76
C LEU A 4 33.15 -3.76 -37.77
N ASN A 5 33.72 -3.04 -38.76
CA ASN A 5 34.53 -3.62 -39.84
C ASN A 5 33.80 -4.72 -40.63
N ILE A 6 32.47 -4.65 -40.71
CA ILE A 6 31.64 -5.58 -41.49
C ILE A 6 31.20 -4.91 -42.80
N PRO A 7 31.53 -5.48 -43.97
CA PRO A 7 31.12 -4.93 -45.26
C PRO A 7 29.59 -4.72 -45.35
N PRO A 8 29.12 -3.67 -46.06
CA PRO A 8 27.70 -3.33 -46.13
C PRO A 8 26.81 -4.41 -46.75
N ALA A 9 27.34 -5.23 -47.66
CA ALA A 9 26.62 -6.32 -48.32
C ALA A 9 26.76 -7.68 -47.61
N HIS A 10 27.43 -7.73 -46.45
CA HIS A 10 27.65 -8.99 -45.75
C HIS A 10 26.40 -9.42 -44.98
N ILE A 11 25.98 -10.68 -45.15
CA ILE A 11 24.77 -11.26 -44.52
C ILE A 11 24.78 -11.07 -42.98
N GLN A 12 25.95 -11.17 -42.35
CA GLN A 12 26.09 -10.96 -40.90
C GLN A 12 25.67 -9.56 -40.44
N ARG A 13 25.81 -8.53 -41.29
CA ARG A 13 25.41 -7.16 -40.94
C ARG A 13 23.89 -7.04 -40.82
N GLU A 14 23.15 -7.71 -41.71
CA GLU A 14 21.68 -7.73 -41.67
C GLU A 14 21.18 -8.54 -40.47
N GLN A 15 21.79 -9.70 -40.21
CA GLN A 15 21.49 -10.50 -39.03
C GLN A 15 21.73 -9.71 -37.73
N LEU A 16 22.85 -9.00 -37.62
CA LEU A 16 23.13 -8.13 -36.48
C LEU A 16 22.11 -6.99 -36.35
N ARG A 17 21.69 -6.37 -37.46
CA ARG A 17 20.62 -5.36 -37.40
C ARG A 17 19.32 -5.94 -36.86
N GLN A 18 18.93 -7.13 -37.29
CA GLN A 18 17.74 -7.80 -36.78
C GLN A 18 17.86 -8.09 -35.28
N LEU A 19 19.01 -8.65 -34.84
CA LEU A 19 19.24 -8.97 -33.43
C LEU A 19 19.27 -7.72 -32.53
N MET A 20 19.96 -6.66 -32.97
CA MET A 20 20.11 -5.42 -32.18
C MET A 20 18.80 -4.63 -32.07
N ARG A 21 17.90 -4.78 -33.06
CA ARG A 21 16.58 -4.13 -33.09
C ARG A 21 15.47 -4.99 -32.50
N ALA A 22 15.71 -6.28 -32.25
CA ALA A 22 14.73 -7.17 -31.66
C ALA A 22 14.45 -6.77 -30.21
N ASP A 23 13.17 -6.73 -29.83
CA ASP A 23 12.76 -6.48 -28.44
C ASP A 23 12.85 -7.78 -27.64
N ASN A 24 14.00 -7.98 -26.99
CA ASN A 24 14.25 -9.12 -26.12
C ASN A 24 14.54 -8.60 -24.71
N GLN A 25 14.12 -9.34 -23.66
CA GLN A 25 14.40 -8.95 -22.27
C GLN A 25 15.92 -8.81 -21.96
N GLY A 26 16.75 -9.57 -22.67
CA GLY A 26 18.21 -9.46 -22.57
C GLY A 26 18.84 -8.36 -23.45
N ASN A 27 18.07 -7.77 -24.37
CA ASN A 27 18.58 -6.73 -25.26
C ASN A 27 18.57 -5.37 -24.53
N ARG A 28 19.77 -4.88 -24.23
CA ARG A 28 19.99 -3.57 -23.61
C ARG A 28 20.24 -2.46 -24.61
N ILE A 29 19.74 -2.62 -25.83
CA ILE A 29 19.91 -1.64 -26.90
C ILE A 29 18.51 -1.20 -27.33
N SER A 30 18.26 0.11 -27.25
CA SER A 30 17.12 0.74 -27.90
C SER A 30 17.56 1.34 -29.24
N TRP A 31 16.71 1.19 -30.24
CA TRP A 31 16.95 1.72 -31.57
C TRP A 31 15.94 2.83 -31.87
N ASP A 32 16.45 3.96 -32.35
CA ASP A 32 15.63 5.07 -32.82
C ASP A 32 15.59 5.07 -34.35
N SER A 33 14.39 4.86 -34.90
CA SER A 33 14.13 4.81 -36.35
C SER A 33 14.40 6.13 -37.06
N HIS A 34 14.18 7.26 -36.37
CA HIS A 34 14.29 8.57 -37.01
C HIS A 34 15.75 9.01 -37.21
N ASN A 35 16.59 8.71 -36.22
CA ASN A 35 17.99 9.13 -36.20
C ASN A 35 18.97 8.03 -36.62
N GLU A 36 18.48 6.81 -36.87
CA GLU A 36 19.28 5.59 -37.08
C GLU A 36 20.33 5.34 -35.99
N LYS A 37 20.06 5.77 -34.75
CA LYS A 37 20.98 5.65 -33.61
C LYS A 37 20.58 4.51 -32.70
N TYR A 38 21.60 3.95 -32.05
CA TYR A 38 21.44 2.96 -30.99
C TYR A 38 21.76 3.63 -29.66
N LYS A 39 20.92 3.42 -28.65
CA LYS A 39 21.11 3.91 -27.28
C LYS A 39 21.13 2.73 -26.32
N TYR A 40 21.93 2.83 -25.26
CA TYR A 40 21.90 1.86 -24.17
C TYR A 40 20.60 1.97 -23.38
N LYS A 41 19.93 0.84 -23.15
CA LYS A 41 18.76 0.69 -22.31
C LYS A 41 19.21 0.10 -20.98
N SER A 42 19.27 0.94 -19.96
CA SER A 42 19.55 0.52 -18.59
C SER A 42 18.45 -0.39 -18.07
N LYS A 43 18.78 -1.22 -17.08
CA LYS A 43 17.81 -2.13 -16.44
C LYS A 43 16.62 -1.37 -15.84
N LEU A 44 16.90 -0.22 -15.23
CA LEU A 44 15.90 0.74 -14.77
C LEU A 44 16.10 2.03 -15.55
N ASP A 45 15.05 2.55 -16.18
CA ASP A 45 15.09 3.81 -16.94
C ASP A 45 15.04 5.03 -15.99
N ILE A 46 15.96 5.05 -15.03
CA ILE A 46 16.06 6.07 -13.97
C ILE A 46 17.48 6.64 -14.01
N HIS A 47 17.56 7.92 -14.38
CA HIS A 47 18.82 8.62 -14.63
C HIS A 47 19.00 9.83 -13.71
N ASN A 48 17.99 10.20 -12.93
CA ASN A 48 18.04 11.34 -12.03
C ASN A 48 17.14 11.18 -10.80
N ARG A 49 17.31 12.08 -9.84
CA ARG A 49 16.58 12.11 -8.56
C ARG A 49 15.07 12.27 -8.74
N ALA A 50 14.63 13.07 -9.70
CA ALA A 50 13.22 13.31 -9.96
C ALA A 50 12.52 12.07 -10.53
N GLN A 51 13.16 11.37 -11.46
CA GLN A 51 12.71 10.10 -12.03
C GLN A 51 12.65 9.01 -10.97
N LEU A 52 13.60 8.98 -10.03
CA LEU A 52 13.56 8.04 -8.91
C LEU A 52 12.33 8.27 -8.02
N LYS A 53 12.03 9.53 -7.67
CA LYS A 53 10.82 9.88 -6.92
C LYS A 53 9.54 9.52 -7.68
N GLY A 54 9.46 9.88 -8.96
CA GLY A 54 8.32 9.55 -9.81
C GLY A 54 8.11 8.04 -9.94
N HIS A 55 9.19 7.27 -10.06
CA HIS A 55 9.14 5.81 -10.09
C HIS A 55 8.56 5.26 -8.78
N PHE A 56 9.02 5.74 -7.62
CA PHE A 56 8.47 5.29 -6.34
C PHE A 56 6.98 5.65 -6.16
N GLN A 57 6.55 6.82 -6.62
CA GLN A 57 5.14 7.22 -6.56
C GLN A 57 4.25 6.37 -7.48
N THR A 58 4.77 5.96 -8.62
CA THR A 58 4.05 5.12 -9.59
C THR A 58 3.97 3.66 -9.14
N GLN A 59 4.91 3.22 -8.29
CA GLN A 59 5.03 1.83 -7.88
C GLN A 59 3.86 1.43 -6.96
N LYS A 60 3.09 0.42 -7.38
CA LYS A 60 1.94 -0.10 -6.60
C LYS A 60 2.36 -0.81 -5.31
N SER A 61 3.57 -1.36 -5.29
CA SER A 61 4.12 -2.11 -4.16
C SER A 61 5.29 -1.33 -3.55
N ALA A 62 5.50 -1.42 -2.24
CA ALA A 62 6.61 -0.76 -1.56
C ALA A 62 7.94 -1.55 -1.66
N MET A 63 8.25 -2.08 -2.84
CA MET A 63 9.50 -2.80 -3.08
C MET A 63 10.70 -1.84 -3.14
N GLY A 64 11.80 -2.23 -2.50
CA GLY A 64 13.05 -1.48 -2.55
C GLY A 64 13.80 -1.72 -3.87
N LEU A 65 14.47 -0.68 -4.37
CA LEU A 65 15.31 -0.76 -5.55
C LEU A 65 16.77 -1.01 -5.16
N GLN A 66 17.46 -1.85 -5.93
CA GLN A 66 18.89 -2.09 -5.75
C GLN A 66 19.71 -0.96 -6.37
N ILE A 67 20.68 -0.43 -5.62
CA ILE A 67 21.56 0.65 -6.12
C ILE A 67 22.43 0.17 -7.28
N LYS A 68 22.77 -1.12 -7.31
CA LYS A 68 23.49 -1.73 -8.45
C LYS A 68 22.71 -1.60 -9.75
N ASP A 69 21.39 -1.75 -9.70
CA ASP A 69 20.53 -1.64 -10.88
C ASP A 69 20.32 -0.18 -11.29
N LEU A 70 20.33 0.75 -10.33
CA LEU A 70 20.28 2.19 -10.61
C LEU A 70 21.61 2.69 -11.20
N LYS A 71 22.74 2.17 -10.75
CA LYS A 71 24.09 2.55 -11.23
C LYS A 71 24.30 2.27 -12.72
N ASP A 72 23.53 1.33 -13.28
CA ASP A 72 23.56 0.97 -14.70
C ASP A 72 23.12 2.12 -15.63
N GLY A 73 22.12 2.91 -15.21
CA GLY A 73 21.65 4.10 -15.96
C GLY A 73 22.16 5.41 -15.38
N TRP A 74 22.63 5.41 -14.13
CA TRP A 74 22.93 6.62 -13.38
C TRP A 74 24.27 6.51 -12.63
N SER A 75 25.33 7.08 -13.21
CA SER A 75 26.69 6.96 -12.69
C SER A 75 26.90 7.63 -11.32
N THR A 76 26.27 8.78 -11.08
CA THR A 76 26.38 9.57 -9.83
C THR A 76 25.37 9.17 -8.75
N VAL A 77 24.71 8.01 -8.91
CA VAL A 77 23.58 7.61 -8.05
C VAL A 77 23.95 7.51 -6.56
N ALA A 78 25.18 7.09 -6.24
CA ALA A 78 25.60 6.93 -4.86
C ALA A 78 25.61 8.27 -4.12
N ASP A 79 26.25 9.28 -4.69
CA ASP A 79 26.34 10.63 -4.11
C ASP A 79 24.98 11.32 -4.07
N ASP A 80 24.18 11.14 -5.13
CA ASP A 80 22.84 11.71 -5.20
C ASP A 80 21.88 11.08 -4.18
N ILE A 81 21.98 9.77 -3.93
CA ILE A 81 21.20 9.09 -2.89
C ILE A 81 21.61 9.57 -1.51
N THR A 82 22.92 9.74 -1.22
CA THR A 82 23.36 10.27 0.08
C THR A 82 22.79 11.67 0.33
N LYS A 83 22.78 12.54 -0.68
CA LYS A 83 22.15 13.88 -0.58
C LYS A 83 20.63 13.82 -0.38
N MET A 84 19.96 12.81 -0.95
CA MET A 84 18.51 12.61 -0.73
C MET A 84 18.22 12.03 0.65
N GLU A 85 19.11 11.17 1.16
CA GLU A 85 19.04 10.57 2.50
C GLU A 85 19.21 11.64 3.58
N GLU A 86 20.16 12.56 3.41
CA GLU A 86 20.33 13.72 4.32
C GLU A 86 19.06 14.59 4.43
N LYS A 87 18.28 14.64 3.35
CA LYS A 87 16.99 15.35 3.30
C LYS A 87 15.81 14.49 3.77
N ASN A 88 16.06 13.26 4.20
CA ASN A 88 15.05 12.26 4.55
C ASN A 88 14.05 11.98 3.41
N GLU A 89 14.42 12.14 2.14
CA GLU A 89 13.53 11.88 1.00
C GLU A 89 13.53 10.40 0.58
N VAL A 90 14.55 9.66 0.98
CA VAL A 90 14.70 8.23 0.71
C VAL A 90 15.24 7.51 1.94
N LEU A 91 14.82 6.25 2.11
CA LEU A 91 15.38 5.35 3.11
C LEU A 91 16.43 4.46 2.44
N VAL A 92 17.61 4.36 3.05
CA VAL A 92 18.73 3.59 2.51
C VAL A 92 19.14 2.50 3.48
N ARG A 93 19.20 1.26 2.99
CA ARG A 93 19.81 0.15 3.74
C ARG A 93 21.25 -0.03 3.28
N ARG A 94 22.16 0.06 4.24
CA ARG A 94 23.59 -0.18 4.05
C ARG A 94 23.96 -1.61 4.44
N ALA A 95 25.00 -2.14 3.81
CA ALA A 95 25.64 -3.38 4.25
C ALA A 95 26.48 -3.13 5.52
N LYS A 96 27.08 -4.19 6.09
CA LYS A 96 28.02 -4.07 7.21
C LYS A 96 29.22 -3.18 6.84
N ASP A 97 29.62 -3.19 5.58
CA ASP A 97 30.74 -2.40 5.04
C ASP A 97 30.37 -0.93 4.77
N GLY A 98 29.17 -0.47 5.18
CA GLY A 98 28.69 0.90 4.97
C GLY A 98 28.19 1.19 3.54
N VAL A 99 28.43 0.30 2.57
CA VAL A 99 27.99 0.48 1.17
C VAL A 99 26.46 0.44 1.08
N PRO A 100 25.82 1.45 0.46
CA PRO A 100 24.38 1.48 0.30
C PRO A 100 23.96 0.42 -0.72
N LYS A 101 22.97 -0.43 -0.35
CA LYS A 101 22.50 -1.55 -1.17
C LYS A 101 21.12 -1.30 -1.77
N THR A 102 20.16 -0.92 -0.94
CA THR A 102 18.75 -0.80 -1.34
C THR A 102 18.15 0.51 -0.88
N VAL A 103 17.26 1.04 -1.72
CA VAL A 103 16.62 2.35 -1.55
C VAL A 103 15.12 2.18 -1.57
N TRP A 104 14.44 2.89 -0.68
CA TRP A 104 12.98 3.03 -0.66
C TRP A 104 12.59 4.50 -0.65
N ALA A 105 11.34 4.77 -1.01
CA ALA A 105 10.75 6.08 -0.77
C ALA A 105 10.65 6.35 0.72
N ASN A 106 10.87 7.62 1.07
CA ASN A 106 10.52 8.14 2.38
C ASN A 106 9.61 9.35 2.21
N ASP A 107 8.77 9.58 3.21
CA ASP A 107 8.03 10.83 3.35
C ASP A 107 8.57 11.62 4.55
N PRO A 108 9.25 12.76 4.32
CA PRO A 108 9.76 13.60 5.40
C PRO A 108 8.66 14.10 6.34
N SER A 109 7.41 14.24 5.87
CA SER A 109 6.30 14.74 6.70
C SER A 109 5.89 13.76 7.80
N LEU A 110 6.20 12.47 7.62
CA LEU A 110 5.93 11.42 8.59
C LEU A 110 7.11 11.22 9.57
N MET A 111 8.20 11.97 9.40
CA MET A 111 9.37 11.87 10.25
C MET A 111 9.25 12.78 11.46
N LEU A 112 8.88 12.18 12.58
CA LEU A 112 8.77 12.84 13.87
C LEU A 112 10.09 12.66 14.65
N PRO A 113 10.84 13.74 14.93
CA PRO A 113 12.01 13.65 15.77
C PRO A 113 11.59 13.28 17.20
N MET A 114 12.25 12.25 17.75
CA MET A 114 12.06 11.81 19.13
C MET A 114 13.29 12.12 19.95
N ASP A 115 13.10 12.40 21.24
CA ASP A 115 14.20 12.55 22.19
C ASP A 115 15.00 11.23 22.28
N PRO A 116 16.33 11.27 22.11
CA PRO A 116 17.18 10.10 22.26
C PRO A 116 17.03 9.37 23.60
N VAL A 117 16.75 10.09 24.69
CA VAL A 117 16.53 9.47 26.01
C VAL A 117 15.22 8.68 26.00
N PHE A 118 14.15 9.28 25.49
CA PHE A 118 12.87 8.59 25.31
C PHE A 118 13.00 7.34 24.43
N ALA A 119 13.70 7.44 23.29
CA ALA A 119 13.90 6.30 22.39
C ALA A 119 14.63 5.14 23.08
N LYS A 120 15.69 5.43 23.86
CA LYS A 120 16.40 4.40 24.65
C LYS A 120 15.49 3.75 25.69
N THR A 121 14.73 4.56 26.42
CA THR A 121 13.77 4.05 27.42
C THR A 121 12.72 3.17 26.75
N TRP A 122 12.17 3.58 25.61
CA TRP A 122 11.20 2.80 24.83
C TRP A 122 11.76 1.43 24.45
N HIS A 123 13.00 1.38 23.93
CA HIS A 123 13.65 0.11 23.57
C HIS A 123 14.05 -0.76 24.77
N SER A 124 14.18 -0.18 25.97
CA SER A 124 14.51 -0.93 27.18
C SER A 124 13.32 -1.73 27.74
N VAL A 125 12.09 -1.32 27.40
CA VAL A 125 10.86 -1.99 27.84
C VAL A 125 10.79 -3.38 27.22
N GLN A 126 10.88 -4.41 28.05
CA GLN A 126 10.73 -5.80 27.62
C GLN A 126 9.25 -6.11 27.42
N VAL A 127 8.90 -6.57 26.22
CA VAL A 127 7.56 -7.07 25.91
C VAL A 127 7.53 -8.56 26.23
N PRO A 128 6.59 -9.06 27.06
CA PRO A 128 6.48 -10.48 27.35
C PRO A 128 6.28 -11.31 26.07
N ASP A 129 7.01 -12.42 25.95
CA ASP A 129 6.90 -13.33 24.79
C ASP A 129 5.52 -13.98 24.70
N ASN A 130 4.88 -14.21 25.86
CA ASN A 130 3.56 -14.81 25.93
C ASN A 130 2.46 -13.74 25.71
N PRO A 131 1.68 -13.82 24.62
CA PRO A 131 0.64 -12.83 24.32
C PRO A 131 -0.49 -12.82 25.36
N GLU A 132 -0.78 -13.94 26.02
CA GLU A 132 -1.81 -14.02 27.07
C GLU A 132 -1.39 -13.28 28.34
N GLU A 133 -0.10 -13.30 28.66
CA GLU A 133 0.45 -12.57 29.80
C GLU A 133 0.39 -11.06 29.56
N LEU A 134 0.83 -10.61 28.37
CA LEU A 134 0.69 -9.21 27.95
C LEU A 134 -0.77 -8.75 28.04
N ARG A 135 -1.71 -9.57 27.57
CA ARG A 135 -3.15 -9.26 27.64
C ARG A 135 -3.66 -9.13 29.08
N LYS A 136 -3.27 -10.05 29.98
CA LYS A 136 -3.66 -9.99 31.40
C LYS A 136 -3.13 -8.72 32.07
N VAL A 137 -1.87 -8.37 31.83
CA VAL A 137 -1.25 -7.16 32.39
C VAL A 137 -1.94 -5.90 31.87
N LEU A 138 -2.26 -5.84 30.58
CA LEU A 138 -3.00 -4.69 30.01
C LEU A 138 -4.40 -4.55 30.63
N LEU A 139 -5.13 -5.66 30.79
CA LEU A 139 -6.45 -5.67 31.43
C LEU A 139 -6.38 -5.26 32.91
N ALA A 140 -5.38 -5.72 33.64
CA ALA A 140 -5.14 -5.31 35.03
C ALA A 140 -4.89 -3.79 35.15
N ASN A 141 -4.24 -3.19 34.14
CA ASN A 141 -4.00 -1.75 34.03
C ASN A 141 -5.16 -0.98 33.37
N LYS A 142 -6.36 -1.58 33.26
CA LYS A 142 -7.57 -0.97 32.67
C LYS A 142 -7.40 -0.54 31.20
N MET A 143 -6.42 -1.08 30.49
CA MET A 143 -6.28 -0.89 29.05
C MET A 143 -7.08 -1.98 28.31
N THR A 144 -8.23 -1.60 27.76
CA THR A 144 -9.06 -2.49 26.95
C THR A 144 -8.72 -2.33 25.46
N ALA A 145 -8.75 -3.44 24.73
CA ALA A 145 -8.50 -3.41 23.29
C ALA A 145 -9.61 -2.62 22.58
N ALA A 146 -9.23 -1.60 21.80
CA ALA A 146 -10.17 -0.74 21.05
C ALA A 146 -11.05 -1.51 20.05
N THR A 147 -10.60 -2.70 19.62
CA THR A 147 -11.30 -3.57 18.67
C THR A 147 -12.43 -4.41 19.31
N GLN A 148 -12.59 -4.39 20.64
CA GLN A 148 -13.75 -5.04 21.24
C GLN A 148 -15.00 -4.30 20.78
N ALA A 149 -15.75 -4.93 19.86
CA ALA A 149 -17.06 -4.45 19.45
C ALA A 149 -17.85 -4.15 20.72
N LYS A 150 -18.24 -2.89 20.92
CA LYS A 150 -19.20 -2.56 21.98
C LYS A 150 -20.41 -3.44 21.71
N VAL A 151 -20.60 -4.45 22.55
CA VAL A 151 -21.83 -5.23 22.55
C VAL A 151 -22.90 -4.24 22.96
N ILE A 152 -23.63 -3.71 21.97
CA ILE A 152 -24.84 -2.95 22.22
C ILE A 152 -25.80 -4.00 22.77
N VAL A 153 -25.82 -4.15 24.09
CA VAL A 153 -26.84 -4.94 24.77
C VAL A 153 -28.14 -4.21 24.47
N ALA A 154 -28.89 -4.71 23.49
CA ALA A 154 -30.22 -4.19 23.19
C ALA A 154 -31.01 -4.25 24.51
N ALA A 155 -31.44 -3.08 25.00
CA ALA A 155 -32.28 -3.01 26.18
C ALA A 155 -33.45 -3.99 25.99
N PRO A 156 -33.82 -4.77 27.02
CA PRO A 156 -34.88 -5.75 26.88
C PRO A 156 -36.14 -5.04 26.38
N SER A 157 -36.49 -5.31 25.13
CA SER A 157 -37.71 -4.82 24.52
C SER A 157 -38.87 -5.43 25.28
N THR A 158 -39.37 -4.71 26.28
CA THR A 158 -40.66 -5.01 26.87
C THR A 158 -41.67 -4.80 25.76
N LYS A 159 -42.04 -5.89 25.07
CA LYS A 159 -43.19 -5.90 24.16
C LYS A 159 -44.39 -5.43 24.97
N LYS A 160 -44.73 -4.14 24.86
CA LYS A 160 -45.97 -3.60 25.43
C LYS A 160 -47.10 -4.43 24.84
N LYS A 161 -47.84 -5.17 25.68
CA LYS A 161 -49.05 -5.87 25.27
C LYS A 161 -49.95 -4.83 24.60
N LYS A 162 -50.26 -5.03 23.32
CA LYS A 162 -51.21 -4.17 22.59
C LYS A 162 -52.54 -4.21 23.36
N GLY A 163 -52.96 -3.07 23.89
CA GLY A 163 -54.28 -2.96 24.54
C GLY A 163 -55.39 -3.32 23.55
N PRO A 164 -56.55 -3.82 24.03
CA PRO A 164 -57.65 -4.19 23.15
C PRO A 164 -58.07 -2.98 22.32
N ARG A 165 -58.07 -3.15 20.98
CA ARG A 165 -58.49 -2.11 20.04
C ARG A 165 -59.99 -1.88 20.25
N ARG A 166 -60.36 -0.80 20.95
CA ARG A 166 -61.76 -0.34 20.93
C ARG A 166 -62.10 0.03 19.49
N GLY A 167 -63.15 -0.60 18.96
CA GLY A 167 -63.57 -0.49 17.57
C GLY A 167 -63.63 0.96 17.08
N GLY A 168 -63.26 1.15 15.81
CA GLY A 168 -63.26 2.46 15.17
C GLY A 168 -64.62 3.17 15.28
N LYS A 169 -64.57 4.49 15.38
CA LYS A 169 -65.75 5.36 15.57
C LYS A 169 -66.70 5.20 14.39
N GLN A 170 -67.84 4.57 14.61
CA GLN A 170 -68.83 4.28 13.57
C GLN A 170 -69.83 5.45 13.51
N THR A 171 -69.90 6.14 12.37
CA THR A 171 -70.74 7.32 12.17
C THR A 171 -72.11 7.02 11.56
N ASN A 172 -72.39 5.76 11.22
CA ASN A 172 -73.67 5.33 10.62
C ASN A 172 -74.47 4.45 11.58
N THR A 173 -75.54 5.01 12.15
CA THR A 173 -76.38 4.40 13.20
C THR A 173 -77.07 3.09 12.76
N HIS A 174 -77.41 2.96 11.48
CA HIS A 174 -78.12 1.79 10.95
C HIS A 174 -77.27 0.52 10.83
N MET A 175 -75.93 0.64 10.88
CA MET A 175 -75.01 -0.49 10.70
C MET A 175 -74.55 -1.14 12.02
N ILE A 176 -75.10 -0.68 13.16
CA ILE A 176 -74.69 -1.12 14.51
C ILE A 176 -75.08 -2.58 14.80
N GLY A 177 -76.16 -3.08 14.19
CA GLY A 177 -76.65 -4.45 14.43
C GLY A 177 -75.90 -5.54 13.68
N ILE A 178 -75.41 -5.25 12.47
CA ILE A 178 -74.80 -6.24 11.55
C ILE A 178 -73.33 -6.49 11.90
N LEU A 179 -72.63 -5.49 12.43
CA LEU A 179 -71.19 -5.56 12.71
C LEU A 179 -70.87 -5.99 14.15
N LYS A 180 -71.87 -6.38 14.94
CA LYS A 180 -71.67 -7.03 16.23
C LYS A 180 -71.31 -8.49 15.99
N ASP A 181 -70.07 -8.84 16.33
CA ASP A 181 -69.57 -10.20 16.22
C ASP A 181 -70.20 -11.08 17.31
N PHE A 182 -71.05 -12.02 16.92
CA PHE A 182 -71.68 -13.02 17.79
C PHE A 182 -70.99 -14.40 17.70
N SER A 183 -69.81 -14.50 17.07
CA SER A 183 -69.08 -15.76 16.90
C SER A 183 -68.65 -16.44 18.21
N GLY A 184 -68.66 -15.70 19.34
CA GLY A 184 -68.41 -16.23 20.68
C GLY A 184 -69.67 -16.67 21.46
N MET A 185 -70.87 -16.53 20.91
CA MET A 185 -72.13 -17.00 21.50
C MET A 185 -72.65 -18.24 20.77
N ARG A 186 -71.92 -19.35 20.90
CA ARG A 186 -72.48 -20.70 20.75
C ARG A 186 -72.48 -21.38 22.11
N LYS A 187 -73.65 -21.81 22.56
CA LYS A 187 -73.83 -22.94 23.47
C LYS A 187 -74.22 -24.15 22.62
#